data_AF-A0A7R9QV90-F1
#
_entry.id   AF-A0A7R9QV90-F1
#
_cell.length_a   1.000
_cell.length_b   1.000
_cell.length_c   1.000
_cell.angle_alpha   90.00
_cell.angle_beta   90.00
_cell.angle_gamma   90.00
#
_symmetry.space_group_name_H-M   'P 1'
#
loop_
_entity.id
_entity.type
_entity.pdbx_description
1 polymer ?
#
loop_
_entity_poly.entity_id
_entity_poly.type
_entity_poly.pdbx_seq_one_letter_code
_entity_poly.pdbx_strand_id
1 'polypeptide(L)'
;MDTRDLKPDNVLITRTGKIKLCDFGLAKEVYNCDSFRMSKAKHTADVGTVDYMAPEAETNDYNHLIDIYSLSLIGAQLFGFDTYDIIEGKNR
;
A
#
# COMPACT_ATOMS: atom_id res chain seq x y z
N MET A 1 5.35 9.73 -4.63
CA MET A 1 5.05 8.62 -5.55
C MET A 1 4.16 7.67 -4.80
N ASP A 2 3.01 7.33 -5.38
CA ASP A 2 2.10 6.32 -4.86
C ASP A 2 2.43 4.99 -5.53
N THR A 3 2.83 3.98 -4.77
CA THR A 3 3.30 2.68 -5.29
C THR A 3 2.16 1.81 -5.79
N ARG A 4 1.01 1.80 -5.09
CA ARG A 4 -0.23 1.08 -5.47
C ARG A 4 -0.10 -0.43 -5.63
N ASP A 5 1.05 -1.02 -5.27
CA ASP A 5 1.30 -2.46 -5.26
C ASP A 5 2.39 -2.80 -4.22
N LEU A 6 2.18 -2.34 -3.00
CA LEU A 6 3.08 -2.65 -1.90
C LEU A 6 2.72 -4.02 -1.31
N LYS A 7 3.65 -4.97 -1.45
CA LYS A 7 3.53 -6.36 -0.96
C LYS A 7 4.87 -6.85 -0.40
N PRO A 8 4.90 -7.92 0.42
CA PRO A 8 6.16 -8.45 0.95
C PRO A 8 7.18 -8.82 -0.12
N ASP A 9 6.73 -9.33 -1.27
CA ASP A 9 7.61 -9.68 -2.40
C ASP A 9 8.41 -8.47 -2.93
N ASN A 10 7.85 -7.27 -2.75
CA ASN A 10 8.44 -6.00 -3.18
C ASN A 10 9.32 -5.36 -2.08
N VAL A 11 9.49 -6.02 -0.92
CA VAL A 11 10.28 -5.56 0.23
C VAL A 11 11.55 -6.43 0.36
N LEU A 12 12.68 -5.90 -0.09
CA LEU A 12 13.97 -6.58 -0.05
C LEU A 12 14.75 -6.22 1.22
N ILE A 13 15.42 -7.22 1.80
CA ILE A 13 16.35 -7.05 2.93
C ILE A 13 17.78 -7.25 2.44
N THR A 14 18.63 -6.24 2.58
CA THR A 14 20.04 -6.35 2.22
C THR A 14 20.79 -7.22 3.25
N ARG A 15 21.99 -7.70 2.88
CA ARG A 15 22.91 -8.37 3.81
C ARG A 15 23.26 -7.55 5.06
N THR A 16 23.12 -6.23 4.99
CA THR A 16 23.35 -5.29 6.09
C THR A 16 22.09 -4.97 6.90
N GLY A 17 20.99 -5.68 6.66
CA GLY A 17 19.72 -5.48 7.34
C GLY A 17 18.96 -4.22 6.91
N LYS A 18 19.31 -3.61 5.77
CA LYS A 18 18.57 -2.45 5.25
C LYS A 18 17.38 -2.91 4.43
N ILE A 19 16.24 -2.28 4.63
CA ILE A 19 15.03 -2.50 3.83
C ILE A 19 15.10 -1.66 2.57
N LYS A 20 14.75 -2.25 1.43
CA LYS A 20 14.62 -1.57 0.12
C LYS A 20 13.34 -2.00 -0.56
N LEU A 21 12.63 -1.02 -1.13
CA LEU A 21 11.49 -1.29 -1.99
C LEU A 21 11.98 -1.57 -3.42
N CYS A 22 11.36 -2.54 -4.08
CA CYS A 22 11.53 -2.81 -5.50
C CYS A 22 10.17 -2.84 -6.20
N ASP A 23 10.20 -2.94 -7.53
CA ASP A 23 9.02 -2.94 -8.41
C ASP A 23 8.13 -1.69 -8.30
N PHE A 24 8.48 -0.69 -9.11
CA PHE A 24 7.73 0.57 -9.23
C PHE A 24 6.84 0.58 -10.49
N GLY A 25 6.52 -0.58 -11.08
CA GLY A 25 5.76 -0.67 -12.33
C GLY A 25 4.37 -0.02 -12.27
N LEU A 26 3.79 0.05 -11.07
CA LEU A 26 2.49 0.68 -10.80
C LEU A 26 2.62 2.03 -10.09
N ALA A 27 3.84 2.52 -9.88
CA ALA A 27 4.06 3.77 -9.17
C ALA A 27 3.54 4.96 -9.98
N LYS A 28 2.79 5.86 -9.34
CA LYS A 28 2.29 7.10 -9.91
C LYS A 28 2.97 8.29 -9.25
N GLU A 29 3.45 9.24 -10.05
CA GLU A 29 4.01 10.47 -9.53
C GLU A 29 2.89 11.34 -8.92
N VAL A 30 3.12 11.78 -7.67
CA VAL A 30 2.20 12.69 -6.98
C VAL A 30 2.90 14.04 -6.94
N TYR A 31 2.42 14.98 -7.76
CA TYR A 31 2.93 16.35 -7.73
C TYR A 31 2.35 17.09 -6.51
N ASN A 32 3.23 17.50 -5.60
CA ASN A 32 2.89 18.42 -4.52
C ASN A 32 2.80 19.85 -5.07
N CYS A 33 1.69 20.20 -5.73
CA CYS A 33 1.28 21.59 -5.86
C CYS A 33 0.10 21.83 -4.91
N ASP A 34 0.41 22.51 -3.81
CA ASP A 34 -0.51 23.00 -2.80
C ASP A 34 -1.35 21.94 -2.07
N SER A 35 -0.96 21.76 -0.80
CA SER A 35 -1.79 21.28 0.30
C SER A 35 -3.28 21.56 0.04
N PHE A 36 -4.09 20.50 0.10
CA PHE A 36 -5.56 20.46 -0.03
C PHE A 36 -6.15 20.03 -1.38
N ARG A 37 -5.38 20.00 -2.47
CA ARG A 37 -5.80 19.36 -3.73
C ARG A 37 -5.02 18.07 -3.99
N MET A 38 -5.02 17.19 -2.98
CA MET A 38 -4.59 15.80 -3.19
C MET A 38 -5.41 15.24 -4.35
N SER A 39 -4.70 14.88 -5.40
CA SER A 39 -5.24 14.69 -6.73
C SER A 39 -6.38 13.68 -6.71
N LYS A 40 -7.62 14.14 -6.94
CA LYS A 40 -8.68 13.33 -7.57
C LYS A 40 -8.30 13.00 -9.02
N ALA A 41 -7.06 12.58 -9.25
CA ALA A 41 -6.59 12.12 -10.55
C ALA A 41 -7.12 10.70 -10.70
N LYS A 42 -8.43 10.60 -11.05
CA LYS A 42 -9.22 9.38 -11.29
C LYS A 42 -8.31 8.17 -11.29
N HIS A 43 -8.13 7.59 -10.11
CA HIS A 43 -7.27 6.46 -9.97
C HIS A 43 -7.95 5.27 -10.67
N THR A 44 -7.17 4.27 -11.06
CA THR A 44 -7.72 3.04 -11.61
C THR A 44 -8.02 2.11 -10.44
N ALA A 45 -9.27 1.69 -10.32
CA ALA A 45 -9.75 0.65 -9.41
C ALA A 45 -9.14 -0.71 -9.78
N ASP A 46 -9.08 -1.61 -8.80
CA ASP A 46 -8.61 -3.00 -8.95
C ASP A 46 -7.16 -3.12 -9.47
N VAL A 47 -6.30 -2.17 -9.08
CA VAL A 47 -4.87 -2.21 -9.41
C VAL A 47 -4.06 -2.55 -8.17
N GLY A 48 -3.23 -3.59 -8.28
CA GLY A 48 -2.33 -4.07 -7.21
C GLY A 48 -2.64 -5.49 -6.76
N THR A 49 -1.94 -5.96 -5.74
CA THR A 49 -2.12 -7.28 -5.14
C THR A 49 -3.24 -7.25 -4.08
N VAL A 50 -4.32 -8.00 -4.31
CA VAL A 50 -5.57 -7.95 -3.51
C VAL A 50 -5.35 -8.18 -2.01
N ASP A 51 -4.46 -9.10 -1.62
CA ASP A 51 -4.25 -9.48 -0.22
C ASP A 51 -3.69 -8.35 0.68
N TYR A 52 -3.05 -7.35 0.07
CA TYR A 52 -2.46 -6.20 0.77
C TYR A 52 -3.15 -4.88 0.40
N MET A 53 -4.23 -4.95 -0.39
CA MET A 53 -4.94 -3.79 -0.91
C MET A 53 -5.84 -3.18 0.16
N ALA A 54 -5.81 -1.84 0.28
CA ALA A 54 -6.76 -1.12 1.11
C ALA A 54 -8.18 -1.23 0.52
N PRO A 55 -9.25 -1.40 1.32
CA PRO A 55 -10.60 -1.58 0.79
C PRO A 55 -11.09 -0.39 -0.04
N GLU A 56 -10.64 0.83 0.26
CA GLU A 56 -10.95 2.02 -0.54
C GLU A 56 -10.29 2.02 -1.92
N ALA A 57 -9.24 1.22 -2.15
CA ALA A 57 -8.54 1.12 -3.43
C ALA A 57 -9.34 0.31 -4.49
N GLU A 58 -10.37 -0.43 -4.07
CA GLU A 58 -11.39 -1.02 -4.96
C GLU A 58 -12.24 0.07 -5.64
N THR A 59 -12.28 1.26 -5.07
CA THR A 59 -12.94 2.41 -5.69
C THR A 59 -11.93 3.24 -6.48
N ASN A 60 -12.39 4.11 -7.38
CA ASN A 60 -11.51 5.07 -8.06
C ASN A 60 -11.19 6.32 -7.18
N ASP A 61 -11.63 6.33 -5.91
CA ASP A 61 -11.54 7.46 -4.98
C ASP A 61 -10.67 7.11 -3.77
N TYR A 62 -9.38 6.94 -4.03
CA TYR A 62 -8.36 6.72 -3.00
C TYR A 62 -7.25 7.76 -3.10
N ASN A 63 -6.41 7.80 -2.07
CA ASN A 63 -5.23 8.66 -1.99
C ASN A 63 -4.01 7.85 -1.54
N HIS A 64 -2.87 8.50 -1.36
CA HIS A 64 -1.61 7.91 -0.87
C HIS A 64 -1.71 7.06 0.42
N LEU A 65 -2.79 7.15 1.20
CA LEU A 65 -2.95 6.38 2.44
C LEU A 65 -3.09 4.88 2.19
N ILE A 66 -3.45 4.46 0.97
CA ILE A 66 -3.53 3.04 0.61
C ILE A 66 -2.19 2.32 0.77
N ASP A 67 -1.07 3.01 0.51
CA ASP A 67 0.27 2.46 0.68
C ASP A 67 0.62 2.29 2.18
N ILE A 68 0.07 3.15 3.05
CA ILE A 68 0.23 3.05 4.51
C ILE A 68 -0.52 1.83 5.05
N TYR A 69 -1.70 1.54 4.51
CA TYR A 69 -2.46 0.34 4.84
C TYR A 69 -1.67 -0.92 4.51
N SER A 70 -1.19 -1.04 3.27
CA SER A 70 -0.37 -2.17 2.84
C SER A 70 0.91 -2.32 3.68
N LEU A 71 1.60 -1.21 3.99
CA LEU A 71 2.79 -1.22 4.85
C LEU A 71 2.48 -1.72 6.27
N SER A 72 1.31 -1.38 6.79
CA SER A 72 0.87 -1.82 8.13
C SER A 72 0.65 -3.33 8.18
N LEU A 73 0.06 -3.92 7.13
CA LEU A 73 -0.11 -5.36 7.02
C LEU A 73 1.24 -6.09 6.91
N ILE A 74 2.16 -5.58 6.08
CA ILE A 74 3.53 -6.11 5.97
C ILE A 74 4.25 -6.04 7.32
N GLY A 75 4.16 -4.90 8.00
CA GLY A 75 4.73 -4.69 9.32
C GLY A 75 4.17 -5.67 10.35
N ALA A 76 2.85 -5.86 10.38
CA ALA A 76 2.19 -6.81 11.27
C ALA A 76 2.67 -8.24 11.02
N GLN A 77 2.78 -8.66 9.75
CA GLN A 77 3.30 -9.98 9.40
C GLN A 77 4.75 -10.18 9.86
N LEU A 78 5.59 -9.15 9.77
CA LEU A 78 6.97 -9.18 10.30
C LEU A 78 7.02 -9.35 11.83
N PHE A 79 6.02 -8.86 12.56
CA PHE A 79 5.88 -9.07 14.01
C PHE A 79 5.19 -10.38 14.37
N GLY A 80 4.85 -11.22 13.38
CA GLY A 80 4.24 -12.54 13.58
C GLY A 80 2.72 -12.51 13.74
N PHE A 81 2.06 -11.42 13.37
CA PHE A 81 0.60 -11.37 13.32
C PHE A 81 0.07 -11.99 12.03
N ASP A 82 -1.07 -12.68 12.13
CA ASP A 82 -1.82 -13.12 10.96
C ASP A 82 -2.59 -11.94 10.38
N THR A 83 -2.33 -11.62 9.11
CA THR A 83 -2.98 -10.51 8.41
C THR A 83 -4.47 -10.78 8.17
N TYR A 84 -4.89 -12.05 8.07
CA TYR A 84 -6.31 -12.39 7.95
C TYR A 84 -7.09 -12.02 9.20
N ASP A 85 -6.54 -12.30 10.39
CA ASP A 85 -7.16 -11.91 11.66
C ASP A 85 -7.29 -10.38 11.81
N ILE A 86 -6.33 -9.63 11.26
CA ILE A 86 -6.35 -8.16 11.28
C ILE A 86 -7.43 -7.61 10.36
N ILE A 87 -7.59 -8.20 9.16
CA ILE A 87 -8.56 -7.76 8.15
C ILE A 87 -9.98 -8.14 8.56
N GLU A 88 -10.20 -9.37 9.04
CA GLU A 88 -11.50 -9.85 9.52
C GLU A 88 -11.87 -9.36 10.93
N GLY A 89 -10.89 -8.85 11.69
CA GLY A 89 -11.02 -8.28 13.03
C GLY A 89 -11.91 -7.03 13.15
N LYS A 90 -12.64 -6.65 12.09
CA LYS A 90 -13.72 -5.65 12.09
C LYS A 90 -15.07 -6.18 12.60
N ASN A 91 -15.17 -7.46 12.99
CA ASN A 91 -16.42 -8.09 13.45
C ASN A 91 -16.34 -8.70 14.88
N ARG A 92 -15.70 -8.03 15.83
CA ARG A 92 -15.91 -8.28 17.27
C ARG A 92 -16.02 -6.99 18.06
#